data_AF-A0A930HYZ5-F1
#
_entry.id   AF-A0A930HYZ5-F1
#
_cell.length_a   1.000
_cell.length_b   1.000
_cell.length_c   1.000
_cell.angle_alpha   90.00
_cell.angle_beta   90.00
_cell.angle_gamma   90.00
#
_symmetry.space_group_name_H-M   'P 1'
#
loop_
_entity.id
_entity.type
_entity.pdbx_description
1 polymer ?
#
loop_
_entity_poly.entity_id
_entity_poly.type
_entity_poly.pdbx_seq_one_letter_code
_entity_poly.pdbx_strand_id
1 'polypeptide(L)' 'MIIADLESCRRYYALHEEMEELFRYIRNHDFSCQAPGRITLLGNKLFINLDEVELKSKEEQYLEFHQRY' A
#
# COMPACT_ATOMS: atom_id res chain seq x y z
N MET A 1 0.94 13.83 -2.95
CA MET A 1 -0.19 12.95 -3.27
C MET A 1 -0.07 12.53 -4.72
N ILE A 2 -0.16 11.22 -5.00
CA ILE A 2 -0.14 10.66 -6.36
C ILE A 2 -1.44 9.88 -6.51
N ILE A 3 -2.21 10.16 -7.57
CA ILE A 3 -3.44 9.44 -7.93
C ILE A 3 -3.24 8.95 -9.36
N ALA A 4 -3.18 7.64 -9.55
CA ALA A 4 -2.91 7.00 -10.83
C ALA A 4 -3.30 5.52 -10.78
N ASP A 5 -3.42 4.91 -11.96
CA ASP A 5 -3.68 3.48 -12.09
C ASP A 5 -2.41 2.64 -11.83
N LEU A 6 -2.59 1.42 -11.33
CA LEU A 6 -1.48 0.50 -11.03
C LEU A 6 -0.71 0.08 -12.29
N GLU A 7 -1.30 0.14 -13.49
CA GLU A 7 -0.59 -0.03 -14.76
C GLU A 7 0.52 1.01 -14.96
N SER A 8 0.38 2.20 -14.38
CA SER A 8 1.35 3.28 -14.46
C SER A 8 2.47 3.20 -13.41
N CYS A 9 2.49 2.17 -12.56
CA CYS A 9 3.38 2.09 -11.39
C CYS A 9 4.88 2.27 -11.71
N ARG A 10 5.33 1.81 -12.89
CA ARG A 10 6.74 1.93 -13.33
C ARG A 10 7.26 3.38 -13.34
N ARG A 11 6.39 4.37 -13.57
CA ARG A 11 6.75 5.80 -13.56
C ARG A 11 7.23 6.28 -12.19
N TYR A 12 6.89 5.54 -11.13
CA TYR A 12 7.12 5.93 -9.73
C TYR A 12 8.21 5.11 -9.05
N TYR A 13 8.84 4.15 -9.74
CA TYR A 13 9.88 3.29 -9.17
C TYR A 13 11.06 4.12 -8.63
N ALA A 14 11.40 5.22 -9.29
CA ALA A 14 12.52 6.07 -8.90
C ALA A 14 12.23 7.03 -7.72
N LEU A 15 11.01 7.02 -7.15
CA LEU A 15 10.66 7.94 -6.05
C LEU A 15 11.27 7.55 -4.70
N HIS A 16 11.55 6.26 -4.49
CA HIS A 16 12.21 5.76 -3.28
C HIS A 16 12.89 4.42 -3.57
N GLU A 17 13.90 4.06 -2.79
CA GLU A 17 14.74 2.87 -3.04
C GLU A 17 13.92 1.56 -3.06
N GLU A 18 12.94 1.39 -2.17
CA GLU A 18 12.07 0.20 -2.16
C GLU A 18 10.76 0.31 -2.99
N MET A 19 10.52 1.39 -3.74
CA MET A 19 9.27 1.54 -4.50
C MET A 19 9.12 0.49 -5.61
N GLU A 20 10.22 0.17 -6.31
CA GLU A 20 10.20 -0.90 -7.31
C GLU A 20 9.84 -2.25 -6.67
N GLU A 21 10.43 -2.58 -5.52
CA GLU A 21 10.15 -3.82 -4.79
C GLU A 21 8.67 -3.90 -4.37
N LEU A 22 8.14 -2.83 -3.79
CA LEU A 22 6.73 -2.73 -3.41
C LEU A 22 5.79 -2.99 -4.60
N PHE A 23 6.00 -2.28 -5.71
CA PHE A 23 5.12 -2.42 -6.87
C PHE A 23 5.28 -3.75 -7.58
N ARG A 24 6.48 -4.35 -7.59
CA ARG A 24 6.68 -5.71 -8.09
C ARG A 24 5.91 -6.72 -7.26
N TYR A 25 5.90 -6.59 -5.93
CA TYR A 25 5.09 -7.44 -5.07
C TYR A 25 3.60 -7.30 -5.39
N ILE A 26 3.07 -6.07 -5.37
CA ILE A 26 1.65 -5.80 -5.64
C ILE A 26 1.19 -6.35 -6.99
N ARG A 27 2.01 -6.22 -8.04
CA ARG A 27 1.65 -6.63 -9.41
C ARG A 27 1.61 -8.14 -9.61
N ASN A 28 2.32 -8.91 -8.80
CA ASN A 28 2.44 -10.36 -8.96
C ASN A 28 1.67 -11.14 -7.88
N HIS A 29 0.90 -10.44 -7.05
CA HIS A 29 0.23 -11.04 -5.90
C HIS A 29 -1.28 -10.83 -5.99
N ASP A 30 -2.05 -11.90 -5.83
CA ASP A 30 -3.51 -11.84 -5.75
C ASP A 30 -3.93 -11.69 -4.29
N PHE A 31 -4.44 -10.50 -3.94
CA PHE A 31 -4.90 -10.19 -2.60
C PHE A 31 -6.33 -10.67 -2.32
N SER A 32 -7.10 -11.06 -3.35
CA SER A 32 -8.52 -11.41 -3.20
C SER A 32 -8.78 -12.66 -2.35
N CYS A 33 -7.79 -13.55 -2.27
CA CYS A 33 -7.86 -14.80 -1.52
C CYS A 33 -7.05 -14.76 -0.22
N GLN A 34 -6.52 -13.60 0.16
CA GLN A 34 -5.62 -13.48 1.30
C GLN A 34 -6.34 -12.95 2.53
N ALA A 35 -6.08 -13.58 3.68
CA ALA A 35 -6.62 -13.14 4.96
C ALA A 35 -6.07 -11.74 5.35
N PRO A 36 -6.88 -10.88 5.97
CA PRO A 36 -6.43 -9.60 6.50
C PRO A 36 -5.25 -9.75 7.46
N GLY A 37 -4.34 -8.79 7.44
CA GLY A 37 -3.19 -8.74 8.33
C GLY A 37 -1.98 -8.05 7.74
N ARG A 38 -0.87 -8.13 8.48
CA ARG A 38 0.40 -7.51 8.11
C ARG A 38 1.23 -8.42 7.22
N ILE A 39 1.61 -7.90 6.06
CA ILE A 39 2.51 -8.53 5.09
C ILE A 39 3.85 -7.81 5.16
N THR A 40 4.86 -8.43 5.75
CA THR A 40 6.21 -7.87 5.83
C THR A 40 7.00 -8.21 4.57
N LEU A 41 7.47 -7.19 3.84
CA LEU A 41 8.25 -7.36 2.61
C LEU A 41 9.76 -7.20 2.86
N LEU A 42 10.15 -6.21 3.66
CA LEU A 42 11.56 -5.95 3.98
C LEU A 42 11.72 -5.55 5.44
N GLY A 43 11.91 -6.55 6.31
CA GLY A 43 12.16 -6.35 7.75
C GLY A 43 11.22 -5.31 8.36
N ASN A 44 11.80 -4.24 8.93
CA ASN A 44 11.05 -3.13 9.51
C ASN A 44 10.88 -1.92 8.56
N LYS A 45 11.37 -2.01 7.33
CA LYS A 45 11.39 -0.91 6.34
C LYS A 45 10.16 -0.89 5.44
N LEU A 46 9.69 -2.05 4.98
CA LEU A 46 8.59 -2.14 4.03
C LEU A 46 7.61 -3.23 4.44
N PHE A 47 6.34 -2.85 4.58
CA PHE A 47 5.23 -3.76 4.85
C PHE A 47 3.94 -3.21 4.26
N ILE A 48 2.97 -4.10 4.06
CA ILE A 48 1.60 -3.78 3.65
C ILE A 48 0.68 -4.22 4.78
N ASN A 49 -0.28 -3.37 5.15
CA ASN A 49 -1.43 -3.82 5.93
C ASN A 49 -2.55 -4.11 4.92
N LEU A 50 -2.99 -5.38 4.87
CA LEU A 50 -4.15 -5.79 4.10
C LEU A 50 -5.34 -5.81 5.04
N ASP A 51 -6.29 -4.93 4.82
CA ASP A 51 -7.45 -4.75 5.68
C ASP A 51 -8.75 -4.97 4.91
N GLU A 52 -9.73 -5.59 5.58
CA GLU A 52 -11.10 -5.68 5.12
C GLU A 52 -11.97 -4.95 6.15
N VAL A 53 -12.49 -3.78 5.78
CA VAL A 53 -13.19 -2.87 6.70
C VAL A 53 -14.49 -2.36 6.09
N GLU A 54 -15.47 -2.10 6.95
CA GLU A 54 -16.70 -1.44 6.56
C GLU A 54 -16.46 0.05 6.31
N LEU A 55 -17.01 0.58 5.20
CA LEU A 55 -16.85 1.98 4.83
C LEU A 55 -17.59 2.87 5.84
N LYS A 56 -16.97 4.00 6.20
CA LYS A 56 -17.53 5.00 7.11
C LYS A 56 -17.95 6.24 6.34
N SER A 57 -18.92 6.97 6.89
CA SER A 57 -19.23 8.31 6.41
C SER A 57 -18.03 9.26 6.60
N LYS A 58 -18.07 10.40 5.90
CA LYS A 58 -17.03 11.43 6.03
C LYS A 58 -16.98 11.99 7.46
N GLU A 59 -18.14 12.11 8.09
CA GLU A 59 -18.30 12.68 9.43
C GLU A 59 -17.76 11.74 10.53
N GLU A 60 -17.76 10.44 10.28
CA GLU A 60 -17.27 9.41 11.22
C GLU A 60 -15.78 9.07 11.03
N GLN A 61 -15.19 9.44 9.89
CA GLN A 61 -13.80 9.10 9.58
C GLN A 61 -12.83 10.15 10.14
N TYR A 62 -11.80 9.68 10.86
CA TYR A 62 -10.76 10.54 11.38
C TYR A 62 -9.75 10.92 10.29
N LEU A 63 -9.23 12.15 10.36
CA LEU A 63 -8.14 12.60 9.48
C LEU A 63 -6.80 12.15 10.06
N GLU A 64 -5.98 11.50 9.24
CA GLU A 64 -4.68 10.96 9.62
C GLU A 64 -3.58 11.43 8.66
N PHE A 65 -2.35 11.57 9.17
CA PHE A 65 -1.14 11.80 8.39
C PHE A 65 0.07 11.19 9.08
N HIS A 66 1.13 10.93 8.33
CA HIS A 66 2.36 10.30 8.84
C HIS A 66 3.59 11.14 8.50
N GLN A 67 4.62 11.05 9.36
CA GLN A 67 5.91 11.72 9.16
C GLN A 67 7.06 10.75 8.91
N ARG A 68 6.95 9.52 9.44
CA ARG A 68 7.99 8.48 9.36
C ARG A 68 7.72 7.46 8.24
N TYR A 69 6.49 7.44 7.76
CA TYR A 69 6.01 6.69 6.61
C TYR A 69 5.53 7.72 5.59
#